data_AF-A0A329KA58-F1
#
_entry.id   AF-A0A329KA58-F1
#
_cell.length_a   1.000
_cell.length_b   1.000
_cell.length_c   1.000
_cell.angle_alpha   90.00
_cell.angle_beta   90.00
_cell.angle_gamma   90.00
#
_symmetry.space_group_name_H-M   'P 1'
#
loop_
_entity.id
_entity.type
_entity.pdbx_description
1 polymer ?
#
loop_
_entity_poly.entity_id
_entity_poly.type
_entity_poly.pdbx_seq_one_letter_code
_entity_poly.pdbx_strand_id
1 'polypeptide(L)'
;MARVWLIWRRVVTTALVLALALLLAPTHQAVADPAPKLPGYSAEQDPPPGKTPLTYTFPSANSLSALPAPSRAALIDINTKGKYKAGTEQHLYKSWLVYQNQRAPAVANPLSWADYRDAYVRAFNNRNTGTSFETALDQELKLTENGYIRNRKIKGTSINRRPDFHNDQEIVEIKTGAVDKAQLEDFLRIAQQSGRRVVYIFPDKPPPATLQAMLAAAQGLGASDRLFVRYYPTVGVPDPSGKAVLASGGQNPVNGGADQTTGASPDSPAQAIEQAFVSGQVNADMDIEQAAQDPESVP
;
A
#
# COMPACT_ATOMS: atom_id res chain seq x y z
N MET A 1 -45.22 -30.77 -55.60
CA MET A 1 -45.07 -31.10 -54.17
C MET A 1 -43.68 -31.64 -53.78
N ALA A 2 -42.94 -32.36 -54.65
CA ALA A 2 -41.64 -32.95 -54.30
C ALA A 2 -40.48 -31.95 -54.01
N ARG A 3 -40.49 -30.75 -54.62
CA ARG A 3 -39.41 -29.76 -54.45
C ARG A 3 -39.40 -29.04 -53.09
N VAL A 4 -40.56 -28.82 -52.49
CA VAL A 4 -40.68 -28.16 -51.17
C VAL A 4 -40.20 -29.10 -50.05
N TRP A 5 -40.44 -30.40 -50.21
CA TRP A 5 -40.03 -31.43 -49.24
C TRP A 5 -38.50 -31.57 -49.16
N LEU A 6 -37.79 -31.46 -50.28
CA LEU A 6 -36.32 -31.53 -50.31
C LEU A 6 -35.64 -30.33 -49.63
N ILE A 7 -36.25 -29.13 -49.76
CA ILE A 7 -35.73 -27.90 -49.16
C ILE A 7 -35.87 -27.95 -47.63
N TRP A 8 -37.03 -28.37 -47.13
CA TRP A 8 -37.28 -28.54 -45.70
C TRP A 8 -36.33 -29.58 -45.06
N ARG A 9 -36.05 -30.68 -45.76
CA ARG A 9 -35.12 -31.70 -45.26
C ARG A 9 -33.70 -31.14 -45.11
N ARG A 10 -33.23 -30.33 -46.07
CA ARG A 10 -31.91 -29.70 -45.99
C ARG A 10 -31.82 -28.68 -44.85
N VAL A 11 -32.82 -27.82 -44.69
CA VAL A 11 -32.84 -26.81 -43.62
C VAL A 11 -32.84 -27.47 -42.24
N VAL A 12 -33.65 -28.52 -42.03
CA VAL A 12 -33.69 -29.25 -40.75
C VAL A 12 -32.36 -29.96 -40.48
N THR A 13 -31.73 -30.54 -41.51
CA THR A 13 -30.44 -31.22 -41.34
C THR A 13 -29.32 -30.22 -41.03
N THR A 14 -29.29 -29.06 -41.69
CA THR A 14 -28.30 -28.00 -41.41
C THR A 14 -28.51 -27.40 -40.02
N ALA A 15 -29.76 -27.19 -39.59
CA ALA A 15 -30.07 -26.71 -38.25
C ALA A 15 -29.66 -27.72 -37.16
N LEU A 16 -29.86 -29.02 -37.39
CA LEU A 16 -29.41 -30.07 -36.47
C LEU A 16 -27.88 -30.14 -36.37
N VAL A 17 -27.17 -30.02 -37.49
CA VAL A 17 -25.70 -30.04 -37.50
C VAL A 17 -25.11 -28.82 -36.78
N LEU A 18 -25.72 -27.64 -36.91
CA LEU A 18 -25.32 -26.45 -36.16
C LEU A 18 -25.62 -26.56 -34.66
N ALA A 19 -26.78 -27.11 -34.29
CA ALA A 19 -27.12 -27.36 -32.88
C ALA A 19 -26.18 -28.40 -32.24
N LEU A 20 -25.80 -29.44 -32.98
CA LEU A 20 -24.85 -30.45 -32.51
C LEU A 20 -23.42 -29.91 -32.42
N ALA A 21 -23.01 -29.01 -33.32
CA ALA A 21 -21.72 -28.32 -33.25
C ALA A 21 -21.65 -27.33 -32.07
N LEU A 22 -22.77 -26.71 -31.68
CA LEU A 22 -22.88 -25.88 -30.47
C LEU A 22 -22.86 -26.71 -29.17
N LEU A 23 -23.37 -27.94 -29.19
CA LEU A 23 -23.32 -28.89 -28.07
C LEU A 23 -21.96 -29.60 -27.91
N LEU A 24 -21.16 -29.64 -28.98
CA LEU A 24 -19.80 -30.19 -29.00
C LEU A 24 -18.71 -29.13 -28.89
N ALA A 25 -19.07 -27.84 -28.79
CA ALA A 25 -18.12 -26.83 -28.39
C ALA A 25 -17.58 -27.23 -27.01
N PRO A 26 -16.25 -27.41 -26.84
CA PRO A 26 -15.70 -27.70 -25.54
C PRO A 26 -16.18 -26.59 -24.62
N THR A 27 -16.96 -26.94 -23.61
CA THR A 27 -17.11 -26.08 -22.46
C THR A 27 -15.69 -25.91 -21.96
N HIS A 28 -15.09 -24.75 -22.22
CA HIS A 28 -13.99 -24.28 -21.40
C HIS A 28 -14.60 -24.26 -20.01
N GLN A 29 -14.45 -25.36 -19.27
CA GLN A 29 -14.52 -25.32 -17.84
C GLN A 29 -13.61 -24.15 -17.49
N ALA A 30 -14.20 -23.10 -16.92
CA ALA A 30 -13.44 -22.09 -16.23
C ALA A 30 -12.68 -22.87 -15.17
N VAL A 31 -11.47 -23.30 -15.51
CA VAL A 31 -10.49 -23.75 -14.54
C VAL A 31 -10.38 -22.54 -13.66
N ALA A 32 -10.96 -22.62 -12.45
CA ALA A 32 -10.76 -21.61 -11.45
C ALA A 32 -9.25 -21.48 -11.35
N ASP A 33 -8.72 -20.33 -11.78
CA ASP A 33 -7.29 -20.09 -11.76
C ASP A 33 -6.80 -20.45 -10.36
N PRO A 34 -5.75 -21.30 -10.23
CA PRO A 34 -5.32 -21.78 -8.93
C PRO A 34 -5.10 -20.56 -8.04
N ALA A 35 -5.65 -20.58 -6.82
CA ALA A 35 -5.54 -19.49 -5.87
C ALA A 35 -4.08 -18.97 -5.82
N PRO A 36 -3.86 -17.66 -5.64
CA PRO A 36 -2.53 -17.07 -5.53
C PRO A 36 -1.62 -17.93 -4.67
N LYS A 37 -0.38 -18.16 -5.14
CA LYS A 37 0.59 -18.99 -4.41
C LYS A 37 1.05 -18.32 -3.11
N LEU A 38 0.75 -17.04 -2.94
CA LEU A 38 1.13 -16.27 -1.78
C LEU A 38 0.38 -16.73 -0.53
N PRO A 39 1.10 -17.03 0.57
CA PRO A 39 0.49 -17.32 1.86
C PRO A 39 -0.29 -16.12 2.41
N GLY A 40 -1.28 -16.40 3.25
CA GLY A 40 -2.18 -15.40 3.82
C GLY A 40 -3.63 -15.85 3.73
N TYR A 41 -4.48 -15.24 4.53
CA TYR A 41 -5.90 -15.56 4.58
C TYR A 41 -6.65 -14.72 3.56
N SER A 42 -7.67 -15.30 2.92
CA SER A 42 -8.63 -14.51 2.15
C SER A 42 -9.23 -13.44 3.05
N ALA A 43 -9.46 -12.22 2.54
CA ALA A 43 -10.17 -11.19 3.28
C ALA A 43 -11.56 -11.63 3.80
N GLU A 44 -12.10 -12.73 3.28
CA GLU A 44 -13.38 -13.34 3.68
C GLU A 44 -13.25 -14.42 4.77
N GLN A 45 -12.04 -14.88 5.09
CA GLN A 45 -11.79 -15.98 6.03
C GLN A 45 -11.06 -15.44 7.25
N ASP A 46 -11.41 -15.91 8.45
CA ASP A 46 -10.66 -15.63 9.67
C ASP A 46 -9.44 -16.57 9.78
N PRO A 47 -8.36 -16.19 10.47
CA PRO A 47 -7.21 -17.08 10.61
C PRO A 47 -7.62 -18.28 11.49
N PRO A 48 -7.04 -19.47 11.26
CA PRO A 48 -7.26 -20.63 12.11
C PRO A 48 -7.00 -20.28 13.59
N PRO A 49 -7.84 -20.78 14.52
CA PRO A 49 -7.61 -20.59 15.95
C PRO A 49 -6.18 -20.99 16.36
N GLY A 50 -5.53 -20.16 17.18
CA GLY A 50 -4.19 -20.43 17.71
C GLY A 50 -3.01 -20.04 16.78
N LYS A 51 -3.27 -19.39 15.65
CA LYS A 51 -2.19 -18.78 14.85
C LYS A 51 -1.64 -17.53 15.52
N THR A 52 -0.36 -17.54 15.85
CA THR A 52 0.37 -16.38 16.34
C THR A 52 0.69 -15.44 15.18
N PRO A 53 0.41 -14.14 15.27
CA PRO A 53 0.83 -13.17 14.28
C PRO A 53 2.35 -13.16 14.10
N LEU A 54 2.81 -12.91 12.86
CA LEU A 54 4.22 -12.61 12.61
C LEU A 54 4.56 -11.33 13.38
N THR A 55 5.64 -11.36 14.15
CA THR A 55 6.09 -10.18 14.90
C THR A 55 7.36 -9.66 14.27
N TYR A 56 7.43 -8.37 13.99
CA TYR A 56 8.64 -7.72 13.49
C TYR A 56 8.97 -6.46 14.28
N THR A 57 10.27 -6.14 14.36
CA THR A 57 10.74 -4.91 14.99
C THR A 57 10.94 -3.83 13.93
N PHE A 58 10.61 -2.58 14.24
CA PHE A 58 10.90 -1.43 13.37
C PHE A 58 11.59 -0.29 14.12
N PRO A 59 12.54 0.43 13.48
CA PRO A 59 13.14 1.63 14.07
C PRO A 59 12.08 2.69 14.37
N SER A 60 12.07 3.20 15.59
CA SER A 60 11.10 4.19 16.05
C SER A 60 11.76 5.50 16.48
N ALA A 61 11.00 6.59 16.43
CA ALA A 61 11.36 7.89 16.97
C ALA A 61 10.64 8.16 18.31
N ASN A 62 10.14 7.12 19.00
CA ASN A 62 9.31 7.28 20.20
C ASN A 62 10.02 7.97 21.36
N SER A 63 11.35 7.85 21.43
CA SER A 63 12.17 8.57 22.42
C SER A 63 12.05 10.09 22.28
N LEU A 64 11.70 10.59 21.08
CA LEU A 64 11.56 12.01 20.83
C LEU A 64 10.24 12.59 21.36
N SER A 65 9.21 11.76 21.63
CA SER A 65 7.88 12.22 22.04
C SER A 65 7.85 12.96 23.37
N ALA A 66 8.89 12.83 24.20
CA ALA A 66 9.02 13.54 25.46
C ALA A 66 9.86 14.83 25.36
N LEU A 67 10.43 15.14 24.18
CA LEU A 67 11.34 16.27 24.05
C LEU A 67 10.61 17.61 24.23
N PRO A 68 11.10 18.50 25.11
CA PRO A 68 10.57 19.84 25.26
C PRO A 68 10.90 20.69 24.02
N ALA A 69 10.27 21.86 23.91
CA ALA A 69 10.60 22.80 22.85
C ALA A 69 12.09 23.17 22.89
N PRO A 70 12.79 23.19 21.74
CA PRO A 70 14.22 23.44 21.73
C PRO A 70 14.53 24.87 22.18
N SER A 71 15.52 25.00 23.06
CA SER A 71 16.05 26.31 23.43
C SER A 71 16.88 26.89 22.27
N ARG A 72 17.09 28.20 22.27
CA ARG A 72 18.01 28.84 21.30
C ARG A 72 19.40 28.22 21.31
N ALA A 73 19.90 27.83 22.49
CA ALA A 73 21.19 27.17 22.63
C ALA A 73 21.19 25.78 21.98
N ALA A 74 20.11 25.01 22.10
CA ALA A 74 19.99 23.71 21.45
C ALA A 74 19.96 23.80 19.91
N LEU A 75 19.57 24.95 19.35
CA LEU A 75 19.48 25.19 17.92
C LEU A 75 20.73 25.84 17.32
N ILE A 76 21.65 26.37 18.12
CA ILE A 76 22.76 27.19 17.61
C ILE A 76 23.72 26.40 16.71
N ASP A 77 23.92 25.12 17.00
CA ASP A 77 24.80 24.23 16.25
C ASP A 77 24.05 23.39 15.20
N ILE A 78 22.73 23.60 15.06
CA ILE A 78 21.92 22.88 14.08
C ILE A 78 22.00 23.58 12.72
N ASN A 79 22.71 22.96 11.78
CA ASN A 79 22.79 23.43 10.41
C ASN A 79 21.59 22.91 9.60
N THR A 80 20.74 23.81 9.08
CA THR A 80 19.58 23.43 8.25
C THR A 80 19.96 22.72 6.94
N LYS A 81 21.23 22.83 6.51
CA LYS A 81 21.81 22.10 5.36
C LYS A 81 22.63 20.87 5.80
N GLY A 82 22.70 20.60 7.10
CA GLY A 82 23.42 19.45 7.66
C GLY A 82 22.74 18.12 7.33
N LYS A 83 23.55 17.06 7.21
CA LYS A 83 23.07 15.68 7.05
C LYS A 83 22.97 15.03 8.42
N TYR A 84 21.78 15.09 9.03
CA TYR A 84 21.48 14.38 10.27
C TYR A 84 20.60 13.18 9.97
N LYS A 85 20.82 12.07 10.66
CA LYS A 85 20.04 10.83 10.49
C LYS A 85 18.60 11.03 10.94
N ALA A 86 17.64 10.66 10.11
CA ALA A 86 16.21 10.69 10.44
C ALA A 86 15.91 9.88 11.72
N GLY A 87 14.92 10.34 12.49
CA GLY A 87 14.56 9.76 13.79
C GLY A 87 15.47 10.17 14.96
N THR A 88 16.48 11.02 14.74
CA THR A 88 17.31 11.59 15.83
C THR A 88 16.83 12.98 16.27
N GLU A 89 17.23 13.41 17.47
CA GLU A 89 16.95 14.76 18.00
C GLU A 89 17.48 15.86 17.07
N GLN A 90 18.72 15.71 16.57
CA GLN A 90 19.33 16.68 15.66
C GLN A 90 18.53 16.82 14.35
N HIS A 91 18.03 15.71 13.81
CA HIS A 91 17.20 15.74 12.62
C HIS A 91 15.83 16.37 12.87
N LEU A 92 15.20 16.09 14.02
CA LEU A 92 13.98 16.76 14.43
C LEU A 92 14.19 18.28 14.55
N TYR A 93 15.27 18.74 15.17
CA TYR A 93 15.57 20.17 15.28
C TYR A 93 15.89 20.82 13.92
N LYS A 94 16.66 20.16 13.06
CA LYS A 94 16.89 20.60 11.66
C LYS A 94 15.54 20.78 10.96
N SER A 95 14.70 19.75 11.01
CA SER A 95 13.41 19.74 10.32
C SER A 95 12.49 20.83 10.85
N TRP A 96 12.45 21.02 12.17
CA TRP A 96 11.72 22.10 12.83
C TRP A 96 12.21 23.48 12.41
N LEU A 97 13.52 23.72 12.36
CA LEU A 97 14.07 24.99 11.87
C LEU A 97 13.69 25.26 10.41
N VAL A 98 13.72 24.23 9.55
CA VAL A 98 13.26 24.36 8.17
C VAL A 98 11.77 24.72 8.12
N TYR A 99 10.93 24.04 8.91
CA TYR A 99 9.51 24.36 9.01
C TYR A 99 9.27 25.79 9.47
N GLN A 100 9.92 26.22 10.56
CA GLN A 100 9.80 27.56 11.11
C GLN A 100 10.27 28.65 10.14
N ASN A 101 11.30 28.39 9.34
CA ASN A 101 11.86 29.38 8.42
C ASN A 101 11.12 29.43 7.08
N GLN A 102 10.57 28.31 6.60
CA GLN A 102 10.08 28.20 5.21
C GLN A 102 8.56 28.00 5.12
N ARG A 103 7.95 27.30 6.08
CA ARG A 103 6.53 26.94 6.03
C ARG A 103 5.68 27.78 6.99
N ALA A 104 6.09 27.87 8.25
CA ALA A 104 5.34 28.58 9.30
C ALA A 104 5.00 30.04 8.95
N PRO A 105 5.89 30.85 8.31
CA PRO A 105 5.58 32.23 7.95
C PRO A 105 4.56 32.36 6.80
N ALA A 106 4.32 31.28 6.06
CA ALA A 106 3.47 31.27 4.88
C ALA A 106 2.07 30.67 5.14
N VAL A 107 1.77 30.30 6.40
CA VAL A 107 0.50 29.65 6.77
C VAL A 107 -0.16 30.40 7.92
N ALA A 108 -1.50 30.43 7.93
CA ALA A 108 -2.26 31.15 8.94
C ALA A 108 -2.17 30.53 10.34
N ASN A 109 -2.07 29.19 10.41
CA ASN A 109 -2.05 28.42 11.66
C ASN A 109 -0.86 27.46 11.64
N PRO A 110 0.37 27.93 11.91
CA PRO A 110 1.52 27.06 11.99
C PRO A 110 1.40 26.09 13.17
N LEU A 111 1.98 24.90 13.03
CA LEU A 111 2.03 23.91 14.11
C LEU A 111 2.82 24.42 15.30
N SER A 112 2.33 24.12 16.51
CA SER A 112 3.12 24.28 17.73
C SER A 112 4.29 23.28 17.72
N TRP A 113 5.28 23.48 18.60
CA TRP A 113 6.37 22.50 18.76
C TRP A 113 5.84 21.10 19.06
N ALA A 114 4.87 20.98 19.97
CA ALA A 114 4.32 19.70 20.37
C ALA A 114 3.64 19.00 19.17
N ASP A 115 2.82 19.74 18.41
CA ASP A 115 2.13 19.18 17.24
C ASP A 115 3.11 18.81 16.13
N TYR A 116 4.14 19.63 15.89
CA TYR A 116 5.16 19.33 14.89
C TYR A 116 5.98 18.09 15.27
N ARG A 117 6.42 18.00 16.52
CA ARG A 117 7.16 16.84 17.05
C ARG A 117 6.34 15.57 16.93
N ASP A 118 5.06 15.61 17.29
CA ASP A 118 4.18 14.46 17.21
C ASP A 118 3.90 14.06 15.75
N ALA A 119 3.76 15.02 14.84
CA ALA A 119 3.66 14.77 13.40
C ALA A 119 4.95 14.16 12.83
N TYR A 120 6.11 14.62 13.27
CA TYR A 120 7.42 14.08 12.88
C TYR A 120 7.59 12.63 13.33
N VAL A 121 7.33 12.34 14.62
CA VAL A 121 7.45 10.98 15.19
C VAL A 121 6.50 10.03 14.45
N ARG A 122 5.26 10.47 14.20
CA ARG A 122 4.28 9.71 13.44
C ARG A 122 4.74 9.41 12.01
N ALA A 123 5.25 10.42 11.30
CA ALA A 123 5.75 10.24 9.94
C ALA A 123 6.89 9.23 9.87
N PHE A 124 7.89 9.39 10.74
CA PHE A 124 9.03 8.48 10.82
C PHE A 124 8.61 7.05 11.16
N ASN A 125 7.76 6.88 12.18
CA ASN A 125 7.27 5.58 12.60
C ASN A 125 6.44 4.92 11.49
N ASN A 126 5.49 5.63 10.87
CA ASN A 126 4.65 5.08 9.80
C ASN A 126 5.49 4.57 8.62
N ARG A 127 6.52 5.33 8.21
CA ARG A 127 7.44 4.92 7.14
C ARG A 127 8.18 3.63 7.51
N ASN A 128 8.77 3.57 8.70
CA ASN A 128 9.52 2.39 9.14
C ASN A 128 8.64 1.17 9.42
N THR A 129 7.42 1.36 9.94
CA THR A 129 6.45 0.27 10.10
C THR A 129 6.15 -0.39 8.74
N GLY A 130 5.88 0.40 7.69
CA GLY A 130 5.66 -0.12 6.34
C GLY A 130 6.89 -0.85 5.77
N THR A 131 8.05 -0.20 5.78
CA THR A 131 9.30 -0.78 5.23
C THR A 131 9.73 -2.06 5.98
N SER A 132 9.61 -2.08 7.31
CA SER A 132 9.94 -3.26 8.11
C SER A 132 8.91 -4.38 7.94
N PHE A 133 7.63 -4.05 7.72
CA PHE A 133 6.61 -5.04 7.39
C PHE A 133 6.89 -5.75 6.07
N GLU A 134 7.19 -4.99 5.01
CA GLU A 134 7.55 -5.55 3.70
C GLU A 134 8.77 -6.47 3.81
N THR A 135 9.80 -6.03 4.53
CA THR A 135 11.01 -6.82 4.77
C THR A 135 10.72 -8.11 5.54
N ALA A 136 9.89 -8.02 6.59
CA ALA A 136 9.50 -9.18 7.39
C ALA A 136 8.69 -10.19 6.56
N LEU A 137 7.76 -9.72 5.72
CA LEU A 137 7.01 -10.59 4.81
C LEU A 137 7.89 -11.20 3.73
N ASP A 138 8.85 -10.48 3.16
CA ASP A 138 9.80 -11.09 2.21
C ASP A 138 10.62 -12.20 2.87
N GLN A 139 11.07 -12.00 4.11
CA GLN A 139 11.82 -13.02 4.86
C GLN A 139 10.96 -14.25 5.20
N GLU A 140 9.72 -14.02 5.64
CA GLU A 140 8.78 -15.07 6.02
C GLU A 140 8.29 -15.87 4.80
N LEU A 141 7.89 -15.17 3.74
CA LEU A 141 7.29 -15.76 2.54
C LEU A 141 8.33 -16.09 1.46
N LYS A 142 9.59 -15.71 1.68
CA LYS A 142 10.72 -15.93 0.78
C LYS A 142 10.41 -15.40 -0.62
N LEU A 143 9.81 -14.21 -0.75
CA LEU A 143 9.31 -13.71 -2.04
C LEU A 143 10.47 -13.60 -3.04
N THR A 144 11.55 -12.94 -2.63
CA THR A 144 12.73 -12.78 -3.49
C THR A 144 13.37 -14.13 -3.84
N GLU A 145 13.49 -15.06 -2.90
CA GLU A 145 14.00 -16.43 -3.17
C GLU A 145 13.08 -17.22 -4.12
N ASN A 146 11.77 -16.95 -4.07
CA ASN A 146 10.75 -17.56 -4.93
C ASN A 146 10.61 -16.87 -6.30
N GLY A 147 11.60 -16.06 -6.69
CA GLY A 147 11.68 -15.45 -8.02
C GLY A 147 10.83 -14.19 -8.18
N TYR A 148 10.35 -13.59 -7.09
CA TYR A 148 9.77 -12.26 -7.16
C TYR A 148 10.86 -11.19 -7.28
N ILE A 149 10.59 -10.21 -8.13
CA ILE A 149 11.43 -9.05 -8.37
C ILE A 149 10.87 -7.92 -7.50
N ARG A 150 11.68 -7.42 -6.57
CA ARG A 150 11.31 -6.34 -5.63
C ARG A 150 11.46 -4.96 -6.26
N ASN A 151 10.45 -4.10 -6.09
CA ASN A 151 10.48 -2.66 -6.45
C ASN A 151 11.06 -2.36 -7.84
N ARG A 152 10.70 -3.15 -8.86
CA ARG A 152 11.08 -2.91 -10.26
C ARG A 152 9.84 -2.73 -11.13
N LYS A 153 10.01 -2.00 -12.23
CA LYS A 153 8.96 -1.80 -13.23
C LYS A 153 8.71 -3.10 -14.01
N ILE A 154 7.44 -3.42 -14.22
CA ILE A 154 7.03 -4.49 -15.14
C ILE A 154 7.25 -4.03 -16.59
N LYS A 155 8.15 -4.71 -17.30
CA LYS A 155 8.47 -4.42 -18.70
C LYS A 155 7.29 -4.76 -19.61
N GLY A 156 7.24 -4.11 -20.78
CA GLY A 156 6.20 -4.37 -21.79
C GLY A 156 4.87 -3.66 -21.53
N THR A 157 4.81 -2.74 -20.56
CA THR A 157 3.63 -1.90 -20.31
C THR A 157 3.97 -0.41 -20.45
N SER A 158 3.00 0.38 -20.89
CA SER A 158 3.11 1.84 -20.95
C SER A 158 2.97 2.49 -19.57
N ILE A 159 2.53 1.73 -18.56
CA ILE A 159 2.23 2.22 -17.22
C ILE A 159 3.52 2.29 -16.41
N ASN A 160 3.83 3.47 -15.86
CA ASN A 160 5.04 3.69 -15.08
C ASN A 160 4.81 3.50 -13.58
N ARG A 161 4.50 2.26 -13.18
CA ARG A 161 4.36 1.87 -11.77
C ARG A 161 5.33 0.74 -11.41
N ARG A 162 5.74 0.74 -10.14
CA ARG A 162 6.58 -0.30 -9.53
C ARG A 162 5.75 -0.91 -8.40
N PRO A 163 5.37 -2.20 -8.48
CA PRO A 163 4.80 -2.89 -7.34
C PRO A 163 5.88 -3.21 -6.30
N ASP A 164 5.46 -3.52 -5.08
CA ASP A 164 6.39 -3.96 -4.03
C ASP A 164 7.15 -5.22 -4.49
N PHE A 165 6.44 -6.19 -5.06
CA PHE A 165 7.00 -7.39 -5.68
C PHE A 165 6.25 -7.81 -6.94
N HIS A 166 6.91 -8.43 -7.90
CA HIS A 166 6.23 -9.08 -9.03
C HIS A 166 7.02 -10.25 -9.62
N ASN A 167 6.33 -11.17 -10.29
CA ASN A 167 6.93 -12.19 -11.16
C ASN A 167 6.10 -12.32 -12.44
N ASP A 168 6.20 -13.43 -13.17
CA ASP A 168 5.44 -13.63 -14.41
C ASP A 168 3.96 -13.97 -14.20
N GLN A 169 3.55 -14.27 -12.97
CA GLN A 169 2.19 -14.68 -12.62
C GLN A 169 1.44 -13.63 -11.79
N GLU A 170 2.16 -12.90 -10.94
CA GLU A 170 1.58 -12.10 -9.87
C GLU A 170 2.29 -10.74 -9.73
N ILE A 171 1.49 -9.73 -9.42
CA ILE A 171 1.86 -8.40 -8.95
C ILE A 171 1.43 -8.37 -7.49
N VAL A 172 2.36 -8.09 -6.59
CA VAL A 172 2.11 -8.11 -5.14
C VAL A 172 2.31 -6.71 -4.60
N GLU A 173 1.28 -6.22 -3.91
CA GLU A 173 1.30 -4.96 -3.19
C GLU A 173 1.06 -5.23 -1.71
N ILE A 174 1.99 -4.81 -0.87
CA ILE A 174 1.93 -4.92 0.58
C ILE A 174 1.50 -3.56 1.13
N LYS A 175 0.49 -3.56 2.02
CA LYS A 175 -0.08 -2.31 2.54
C LYS A 175 -0.40 -2.41 4.03
N THR A 176 0.15 -1.47 4.80
CA THR A 176 -0.18 -1.25 6.22
C THR A 176 -1.24 -0.17 6.45
N GLY A 177 -1.94 0.28 5.40
CA GLY A 177 -2.90 1.38 5.48
C GLY A 177 -3.78 1.52 4.24
N ALA A 178 -4.14 2.77 3.91
CA ALA A 178 -5.02 3.10 2.80
C ALA A 178 -4.49 2.60 1.44
N VAL A 179 -5.42 2.24 0.56
CA VAL A 179 -5.14 1.88 -0.83
C VAL A 179 -5.38 3.10 -1.71
N ASP A 180 -4.36 3.54 -2.45
CA ASP A 180 -4.54 4.52 -3.51
C ASP A 180 -5.29 3.86 -4.68
N LYS A 181 -6.50 4.37 -4.95
CA LYS A 181 -7.34 3.88 -6.05
C LYS A 181 -6.63 4.00 -7.40
N ALA A 182 -5.91 5.09 -7.66
CA ALA A 182 -5.22 5.28 -8.94
C ALA A 182 -4.09 4.25 -9.11
N GLN A 183 -3.36 3.96 -8.03
CA GLN A 183 -2.34 2.92 -8.01
C GLN A 183 -2.95 1.53 -8.25
N LEU A 184 -4.05 1.20 -7.56
CA LEU A 184 -4.77 -0.06 -7.76
C LEU A 184 -5.23 -0.22 -9.21
N GLU A 185 -5.86 0.81 -9.79
CA GLU A 185 -6.30 0.79 -11.18
C GLU A 185 -5.14 0.60 -12.16
N ASP A 186 -4.00 1.25 -11.93
CA ASP A 186 -2.80 1.07 -12.75
C ASP A 186 -2.28 -0.38 -12.69
N PHE A 187 -2.23 -1.00 -11.51
CA PHE A 187 -1.83 -2.41 -11.39
C PHE A 187 -2.83 -3.36 -12.04
N LEU A 188 -4.13 -3.09 -11.95
CA LEU A 188 -5.15 -3.89 -12.64
C LEU A 188 -5.03 -3.79 -14.16
N ARG A 189 -4.74 -2.60 -14.70
CA ARG A 189 -4.47 -2.43 -16.14
C ARG A 189 -3.20 -3.17 -16.56
N ILE A 190 -2.12 -3.14 -15.75
CA ILE A 190 -0.90 -3.94 -16.01
C ILE A 190 -1.26 -5.43 -16.01
N ALA A 191 -2.07 -5.90 -15.06
CA ALA A 191 -2.49 -7.29 -14.96
C ALA A 191 -3.30 -7.73 -16.19
N GLN A 192 -4.24 -6.90 -16.67
CA GLN A 192 -4.98 -7.15 -17.90
C GLN A 192 -4.07 -7.21 -19.14
N GLN A 193 -3.10 -6.30 -19.26
CA GLN A 193 -2.17 -6.26 -20.39
C GLN A 193 -1.21 -7.45 -20.43
N SER A 194 -0.90 -8.02 -19.26
CA SER A 194 0.16 -9.02 -19.14
C SER A 194 -0.29 -10.40 -18.68
N GLY A 195 -1.58 -10.61 -18.44
CA GLY A 195 -2.12 -11.87 -17.97
C GLY A 195 -1.77 -12.20 -16.51
N ARG A 196 -1.20 -11.25 -15.76
CA ARG A 196 -0.87 -11.41 -14.34
C ARG A 196 -2.11 -11.27 -13.46
N ARG A 197 -1.94 -11.56 -12.17
CA ARG A 197 -2.91 -11.26 -11.10
C ARG A 197 -2.36 -10.18 -10.18
N VAL A 198 -3.24 -9.42 -9.55
CA VAL A 198 -2.89 -8.44 -8.52
C VAL A 198 -3.25 -9.00 -7.16
N VAL A 199 -2.29 -9.07 -6.25
CA VAL A 199 -2.46 -9.56 -4.88
C VAL A 199 -2.12 -8.45 -3.90
N TYR A 200 -3.09 -8.01 -3.13
CA TYR A 200 -2.86 -7.10 -2.00
C TYR A 200 -2.73 -7.91 -0.71
N ILE A 201 -1.68 -7.64 0.08
CA ILE A 201 -1.47 -8.27 1.39
C ILE A 201 -1.47 -7.20 2.49
N PHE A 202 -2.41 -7.32 3.42
CA PHE A 202 -2.55 -6.47 4.60
C PHE A 202 -2.01 -7.14 5.87
N PRO A 203 -1.57 -6.41 6.90
CA PRO A 203 -1.19 -6.99 8.20
C PRO A 203 -2.41 -7.50 8.99
N ASP A 204 -3.59 -6.95 8.72
CA ASP A 204 -4.86 -7.29 9.36
C ASP A 204 -5.95 -7.46 8.30
N LYS A 205 -7.07 -8.06 8.68
CA LYS A 205 -8.26 -8.16 7.82
C LYS A 205 -8.68 -6.74 7.40
N PRO A 206 -8.74 -6.43 6.08
CA PRO A 206 -9.11 -5.09 5.64
C PRO A 206 -10.56 -4.77 6.04
N PRO A 207 -10.87 -3.51 6.40
CA PRO A 207 -12.23 -3.10 6.68
C PRO A 207 -13.19 -3.41 5.51
N PRO A 208 -14.46 -3.75 5.76
CA PRO A 208 -15.42 -4.09 4.70
C PRO A 208 -15.55 -3.01 3.62
N ALA A 209 -15.53 -1.73 4.01
CA ALA A 209 -15.62 -0.61 3.07
C ALA A 209 -14.36 -0.47 2.20
N THR A 210 -13.17 -0.76 2.73
CA THR A 210 -11.92 -0.82 1.93
C THR A 210 -12.00 -1.96 0.92
N LEU A 211 -12.39 -3.16 1.37
CA LEU A 211 -12.55 -4.31 0.49
C LEU A 211 -13.56 -4.02 -0.63
N GLN A 212 -14.72 -3.44 -0.29
CA GLN A 212 -15.75 -3.09 -1.28
C GLN A 212 -15.24 -2.05 -2.29
N ALA A 213 -14.48 -1.04 -1.85
CA ALA A 213 -13.90 -0.04 -2.75
C ALA A 213 -12.90 -0.67 -3.75
N MET A 214 -12.07 -1.61 -3.29
CA MET A 214 -11.14 -2.33 -4.15
C MET A 214 -11.86 -3.22 -5.16
N LEU A 215 -12.88 -3.97 -4.70
CA LEU A 215 -13.70 -4.83 -5.57
C LEU A 215 -14.47 -4.01 -6.61
N ALA A 216 -15.01 -2.85 -6.23
CA ALA A 216 -15.70 -1.94 -7.16
C ALA A 216 -14.74 -1.36 -8.21
N ALA A 217 -13.50 -1.02 -7.83
CA ALA A 217 -12.48 -0.57 -8.77
C ALA A 217 -12.13 -1.69 -9.78
N ALA A 218 -11.95 -2.93 -9.32
CA ALA A 218 -11.72 -4.07 -10.19
C ALA A 218 -12.90 -4.36 -11.12
N GLN A 219 -14.13 -4.28 -10.62
CA GLN A 219 -15.34 -4.46 -11.41
C GLN A 219 -15.48 -3.37 -12.50
N GLY A 220 -15.23 -2.11 -12.15
CA GLY A 220 -15.29 -0.99 -13.09
C GLY A 220 -14.30 -1.11 -14.26
N LEU A 221 -13.20 -1.86 -14.07
CA LEU A 221 -12.22 -2.15 -15.11
C LEU A 221 -12.45 -3.50 -15.82
N GLY A 222 -13.42 -4.31 -15.39
CA GLY A 222 -13.58 -5.68 -15.88
C GLY A 222 -12.39 -6.58 -15.52
N ALA A 223 -11.79 -6.37 -14.35
CA ALA A 223 -10.61 -7.07 -13.84
C ALA A 223 -10.87 -7.79 -12.51
N SER A 224 -12.13 -8.12 -12.20
CA SER A 224 -12.52 -8.78 -10.94
C SER A 224 -11.86 -10.14 -10.75
N ASP A 225 -11.60 -10.88 -11.82
CA ASP A 225 -10.87 -12.16 -11.84
C ASP A 225 -9.36 -11.99 -11.57
N ARG A 226 -8.86 -10.75 -11.61
CA ARG A 226 -7.44 -10.43 -11.43
C ARG A 226 -7.11 -9.92 -10.04
N LEU A 227 -8.08 -9.45 -9.26
CA LEU A 227 -7.84 -8.89 -7.94
C LEU A 227 -8.01 -9.93 -6.83
N PHE A 228 -6.96 -10.10 -6.03
CA PHE A 228 -6.99 -10.93 -4.83
C PHE A 228 -6.59 -10.09 -3.62
N VAL A 229 -7.44 -10.10 -2.60
CA VAL A 229 -7.19 -9.39 -1.35
C VAL A 229 -6.92 -10.42 -0.25
N ARG A 230 -5.75 -10.30 0.38
CA ARG A 230 -5.24 -11.19 1.41
C ARG A 230 -4.83 -10.38 2.64
N TYR A 231 -4.77 -11.06 3.78
CA TYR A 231 -4.07 -10.52 4.93
C TYR A 231 -3.20 -11.59 5.59
N TYR A 232 -2.11 -11.14 6.19
CA TYR A 232 -1.16 -11.95 6.92
C TYR A 232 -1.02 -11.34 8.32
N PRO A 233 -1.67 -11.92 9.35
CA PRO A 233 -1.66 -11.40 10.72
C PRO A 233 -0.25 -11.03 11.17
N THR A 234 0.00 -9.73 11.37
CA THR A 234 1.33 -9.24 11.68
C THR A 234 1.29 -8.10 12.69
N VAL A 235 2.20 -8.12 13.67
CA VAL A 235 2.34 -7.11 14.72
C VAL A 235 3.72 -6.45 14.62
N GLY A 236 3.72 -5.13 14.39
CA GLY A 236 4.94 -4.33 14.45
C GLY A 236 5.26 -3.90 15.88
N VAL A 237 6.50 -4.10 16.32
CA VAL A 237 7.01 -3.69 17.62
C VAL A 237 8.01 -2.54 17.43
N PRO A 238 7.75 -1.35 17.99
CA PRO A 238 8.67 -0.22 17.88
C PRO A 238 9.92 -0.44 18.73
N ASP A 239 11.09 -0.06 18.19
CA ASP A 239 12.35 0.01 18.92
C ASP A 239 13.03 1.37 18.72
N PRO A 240 13.21 2.20 19.78
CA PRO A 240 12.81 1.94 21.16
C PRO A 240 11.29 1.88 21.34
N SER A 241 10.86 1.16 22.38
CA SER A 241 9.44 1.10 22.76
C SER A 241 8.94 2.46 23.25
N GLY A 242 7.63 2.68 23.17
CA GLY A 242 7.01 3.91 23.67
C GLY A 242 5.57 4.06 23.20
N LYS A 243 4.97 5.21 23.49
CA LYS A 243 3.67 5.58 22.90
C LYS A 243 3.88 5.78 21.41
N ALA A 244 3.67 4.70 20.65
CA ALA A 244 3.68 4.76 19.22
C ALA A 244 2.53 5.68 18.81
N VAL A 245 2.85 6.89 18.34
CA VAL A 245 1.88 7.73 17.63
C VAL A 245 1.71 7.09 16.26
N LEU A 246 1.07 5.92 16.23
CA LEU A 246 0.67 5.26 15.00
C LEU A 246 -0.66 5.88 14.59
N ALA A 247 -0.86 6.08 13.29
CA ALA A 247 -2.23 6.09 12.81
C ALA A 247 -2.80 4.71 13.21
N SER A 248 -3.65 4.69 14.22
CA SER A 248 -4.14 3.48 14.89
C SER A 248 -4.41 2.36 13.89
N GLY A 249 -3.80 1.19 14.11
CA GLY A 249 -4.24 -0.05 13.50
C GLY A 249 -5.75 -0.17 13.72
N GLY A 250 -6.50 -0.18 12.63
CA GLY A 250 -7.92 0.17 12.59
C GLY A 250 -8.16 1.50 11.89
N GLN A 251 -7.93 1.56 10.58
CA GLN A 251 -8.26 2.74 9.78
C GLN A 251 -9.65 2.57 9.15
N ASN A 252 -10.53 3.54 9.38
CA ASN A 252 -11.70 3.74 8.54
C ASN A 252 -11.24 4.22 7.15
N PRO A 253 -11.84 3.73 6.05
CA PRO A 253 -11.56 4.27 4.73
C PRO A 253 -11.91 5.76 4.71
N VAL A 254 -10.94 6.59 4.34
CA VAL A 254 -11.13 8.03 4.18
C VAL A 254 -11.19 8.39 2.70
N ASN A 255 -12.17 9.21 2.32
CA ASN A 255 -12.38 9.69 0.94
C ASN A 255 -11.42 10.86 0.57
N GLY A 256 -10.32 11.03 1.30
CA GLY A 256 -9.40 12.17 1.12
C GLY A 256 -9.94 13.52 1.60
N GLY A 257 -11.04 13.53 2.35
CA GLY A 257 -11.58 14.73 3.00
C GLY A 257 -10.77 15.09 4.26
N ALA A 258 -10.52 16.38 4.45
CA ALA A 258 -9.71 16.93 5.53
C ALA A 258 -10.39 16.90 6.93
N ASP A 259 -11.52 16.22 7.04
CA ASP A 259 -12.55 16.34 8.07
C ASP A 259 -12.88 15.01 8.79
N GLN A 260 -12.05 13.97 8.68
CA GLN A 260 -12.31 12.66 9.30
C GLN A 260 -11.42 12.36 10.53
N THR A 261 -12.08 12.22 11.69
CA THR A 261 -11.43 12.12 13.01
C THR A 261 -11.36 10.70 13.59
N THR A 262 -10.16 10.16 13.80
CA THR A 262 -9.86 9.22 14.90
C THR A 262 -9.22 10.01 16.04
N GLY A 263 -9.07 9.47 17.25
CA GLY A 263 -8.62 10.23 18.45
C GLY A 263 -7.21 10.86 18.40
N ALA A 264 -6.56 10.85 17.23
CA ALA A 264 -5.32 11.55 16.91
C ALA A 264 -5.35 12.16 15.49
N SER A 265 -6.54 12.40 14.95
CA SER A 265 -6.75 13.16 13.73
C SER A 265 -6.48 14.63 13.95
N PRO A 266 -6.10 15.36 12.90
CA PRO A 266 -6.02 16.80 12.95
C PRO A 266 -7.32 17.39 13.51
N ASP A 267 -7.21 18.32 14.46
CA ASP A 267 -8.32 19.09 15.03
C ASP A 267 -8.95 20.01 13.99
N SER A 268 -8.30 20.18 12.84
CA SER A 268 -8.83 20.91 11.69
C SER A 268 -8.23 20.47 10.35
N PRO A 269 -8.93 20.73 9.23
CA PRO A 269 -8.36 20.63 7.89
C PRO A 269 -7.02 21.34 7.70
N ALA A 270 -6.87 22.51 8.33
CA ALA A 270 -5.63 23.28 8.26
C ALA A 270 -4.47 22.53 8.93
N GLN A 271 -4.71 21.93 10.10
CA GLN A 271 -3.72 21.11 10.77
C GLN A 271 -3.42 19.82 9.98
N ALA A 272 -4.40 19.27 9.25
CA ALA A 272 -4.19 18.11 8.39
C ALA A 272 -3.19 18.40 7.27
N ILE A 273 -3.32 19.57 6.64
CA ILE A 273 -2.41 20.05 5.60
C ILE A 273 -0.98 20.20 6.16
N GLU A 274 -0.85 20.75 7.36
CA GLU A 274 0.47 20.93 7.97
C GLU A 274 1.09 19.60 8.39
N GLN A 275 0.33 18.66 8.96
CA GLN A 275 0.83 17.31 9.25
C GLN A 275 1.26 16.56 7.99
N ALA A 276 0.54 16.74 6.88
CA ALA A 276 0.92 16.19 5.57
C ALA A 276 2.23 16.80 5.06
N PHE A 277 2.44 18.11 5.26
CA PHE A 277 3.72 18.77 4.95
C PHE A 277 4.88 18.17 5.75
N VAL A 278 4.72 18.01 7.08
CA VAL A 278 5.75 17.39 7.93
C VAL A 278 6.04 15.97 7.46
N SER A 279 5.01 15.19 7.14
CA SER A 279 5.17 13.82 6.63
C SER A 279 5.96 13.80 5.32
N GLY A 280 5.66 14.71 4.39
CA GLY A 280 6.39 14.86 3.13
C GLY A 280 7.86 15.23 3.34
N GLN A 281 8.14 16.15 4.27
CA GLN A 281 9.50 16.55 4.62
C GLN A 281 10.31 15.37 5.18
N VAL A 282 9.76 14.65 6.17
CA VAL A 282 10.45 13.52 6.81
C VAL A 282 10.67 12.38 5.83
N ASN A 283 9.68 12.06 4.99
CA ASN A 283 9.82 11.01 3.98
C ASN A 283 10.88 11.37 2.94
N ALA A 284 10.93 12.63 2.48
CA ALA A 284 11.95 13.08 1.53
C ALA A 284 13.37 13.00 2.12
N ASP A 285 13.55 13.39 3.39
CA ASP A 285 14.84 13.26 4.08
C ASP A 285 15.25 11.77 4.21
N MET A 286 14.32 10.89 4.56
CA MET A 286 14.57 9.43 4.61
C MET A 286 14.91 8.83 3.25
N ASP A 287 14.23 9.27 2.18
CA ASP A 287 14.51 8.80 0.82
C ASP A 287 15.92 9.26 0.37
N ILE A 288 16.35 10.48 0.72
CA ILE A 288 17.73 10.95 0.45
C ILE A 288 18.77 10.11 1.20
N GLU A 289 18.49 9.75 2.45
CA GLU A 289 19.36 8.87 3.25
C GLU A 289 19.47 7.47 2.64
N GLN A 290 18.34 6.91 2.18
CA GLN A 290 18.31 5.62 1.51
C GLN A 290 19.10 5.65 0.19
N ALA A 291 18.99 6.74 -0.59
CA ALA A 291 19.71 6.92 -1.86
C ALA A 291 21.22 6.91 -1.67
N ALA A 292 21.67 7.49 -0.56
CA ALA A 292 23.09 7.57 -0.23
C ALA A 292 23.67 6.21 0.18
N GLN A 293 22.83 5.28 0.67
CA GLN A 293 23.25 3.95 1.12
C GLN A 293 23.16 2.89 0.02
N ASP A 294 22.16 3.01 -0.85
CA ASP A 294 22.01 2.16 -2.02
C ASP A 294 21.48 3.02 -3.20
N PRO A 295 22.37 3.51 -4.08
CA PRO A 295 22.00 4.41 -5.17
C PRO A 295 21.09 3.76 -6.23
N GLU A 296 20.91 2.43 -6.20
CA GLU A 296 19.95 1.72 -7.06
C GLU A 296 18.57 1.51 -6.39
N SER A 297 18.43 1.84 -5.11
CA SER A 297 17.22 1.60 -4.28
C SER A 297 16.24 2.77 -4.18
N VAL A 298 16.64 3.96 -4.61
CA VAL A 298 15.77 5.15 -4.58
C VAL A 298 15.04 5.36 -5.90
N PRO A 299 13.77 5.82 -5.86
CA PRO A 299 12.91 6.02 -7.03
C PRO A 299 13.59 6.49 -8.31
#